data_AF-A0A0G0Q742-F1
#
_entry.id   AF-A0A0G0Q742-F1
#
_cell.length_a   1.000
_cell.length_b   1.000
_cell.length_c   1.000
_cell.angle_alpha   90.00
_cell.angle_beta   90.00
_cell.angle_gamma   90.00
#
_symmetry.space_group_name_H-M   'P 1'
#
loop_
_entity.id
_entity.type
_entity.pdbx_description
1 polymer ?
#
loop_
_entity_poly.entity_id
_entity_poly.type
_entity_poly.pdbx_seq_one_letter_code
_entity_poly.pdbx_strand_id
1 'polypeptide(L)'
;MLSNLTKKWWFWWLIAGVILRLVLMPTTFHPDLWGHSSVAYFFAYEGRINIYDHLASLSSTHPLVKSMGVGDIFIYPPLTYFTLGIFRLLVRPLANPNFMPWIWTENPAALSFPIFHWHLFLFKLPYLFIDVLTAFIFAKLFDEKKEKLAFILWLFNPLTLYATFMLGQIDILPTFFLILSLYFIKKKNYPSSLLTLGIGGAFKTFPLLFIFPAAFVLGRTFKEKVKYLLLGFIPYFLTIAPYLTSSAFRQMVLFSPKQAKMLFMGWNVSGAEVIYPFLIILTFLYLHSFYAKNKLSIFSYEALIMFLTFSVTHYHPQWFLWITPFLLVYLIKLNFKFTLLITMMFFTWFFITLLFEASLSYGLFNPIFPTLSHAASLSDLVNRYTNVFQLKSIIRSFFAGGAIFLSYFIFRNSYEDKDI
;
A
#
# COMPACT_ATOMS: atom_id res chain seq x y z
N MET A 1 -17.98 -8.90 -32.11
CA MET A 1 -16.94 -8.83 -31.05
C MET A 1 -17.52 -8.40 -29.70
N LEU A 2 -18.23 -7.27 -29.61
CA LEU A 2 -18.92 -6.82 -28.38
C LEU A 2 -19.93 -7.84 -27.80
N SER A 3 -20.71 -8.51 -28.65
CA SER A 3 -21.65 -9.56 -28.25
C SER A 3 -21.01 -10.79 -27.59
N ASN A 4 -19.72 -11.04 -27.82
CA ASN A 4 -18.98 -12.13 -27.17
C ASN A 4 -18.35 -11.69 -25.84
N LEU A 5 -18.06 -10.39 -25.68
CA LEU A 5 -17.55 -9.83 -24.42
C LEU A 5 -18.66 -9.74 -23.37
N THR A 6 -19.86 -9.30 -23.75
CA THR A 6 -21.02 -9.20 -22.84
C THR A 6 -21.45 -10.55 -22.26
N LYS A 7 -21.09 -11.66 -22.92
CA LYS A 7 -21.32 -13.03 -22.44
C LYS A 7 -20.29 -13.48 -21.40
N LYS A 8 -19.17 -12.78 -21.23
CA LYS A 8 -18.17 -13.15 -20.22
C LYS A 8 -18.69 -12.81 -18.83
N TRP A 9 -18.51 -13.73 -17.87
CA TRP A 9 -19.04 -13.59 -16.51
C TRP A 9 -18.51 -12.34 -15.78
N TRP A 10 -17.33 -11.85 -16.14
CA TRP A 10 -16.67 -10.69 -15.52
C TRP A 10 -17.09 -9.35 -16.10
N PHE A 11 -17.73 -9.31 -17.27
CA PHE A 11 -17.92 -8.08 -18.06
C PHE A 11 -18.72 -7.01 -17.31
N TRP A 12 -19.92 -7.35 -16.83
CA TRP A 12 -20.78 -6.39 -16.14
C TRP A 12 -20.25 -5.96 -14.78
N TRP A 13 -19.58 -6.88 -14.06
CA TRP A 13 -18.92 -6.55 -12.80
C TRP A 13 -17.74 -5.61 -13.01
N LEU A 14 -16.96 -5.82 -14.08
CA LEU A 14 -15.87 -4.94 -14.46
C LEU A 14 -16.41 -3.55 -14.81
N ILE A 15 -17.47 -3.45 -15.61
CA ILE A 15 -18.09 -2.15 -15.94
C ILE A 15 -18.54 -1.42 -14.67
N ALA A 16 -19.29 -2.08 -13.80
CA ALA A 16 -19.77 -1.46 -12.56
C ALA A 16 -18.60 -1.00 -11.66
N GLY A 17 -17.58 -1.85 -11.49
CA GLY A 17 -16.38 -1.51 -10.71
C GLY A 17 -15.58 -0.35 -11.33
N VAL A 18 -15.46 -0.30 -12.65
CA VAL A 18 -14.77 0.79 -13.36
C VAL A 18 -15.56 2.09 -13.25
N ILE A 19 -16.88 2.09 -13.46
CA ILE A 19 -17.73 3.28 -13.30
C ILE A 19 -17.56 3.89 -11.91
N LEU A 20 -17.56 3.06 -10.85
CA LEU A 20 -17.35 3.53 -9.49
C LEU A 20 -16.02 4.28 -9.34
N ARG A 21 -14.94 3.75 -9.92
CA ARG A 21 -13.61 4.39 -9.90
C ARG A 21 -13.59 5.68 -10.71
N LEU A 22 -14.20 5.68 -11.91
CA LEU A 22 -14.30 6.86 -12.77
C LEU A 22 -15.05 8.01 -12.08
N VAL A 23 -16.05 7.71 -11.25
CA VAL A 23 -16.75 8.70 -10.43
C VAL A 23 -15.87 9.19 -9.27
N LEU A 24 -15.20 8.30 -8.54
CA LEU A 24 -14.39 8.67 -7.37
C LEU A 24 -13.15 9.51 -7.73
N MET A 25 -12.47 9.19 -8.82
CA MET A 25 -11.21 9.85 -9.20
C MET A 25 -11.29 11.39 -9.24
N PRO A 26 -12.25 12.02 -9.94
CA PRO A 26 -12.36 13.49 -10.00
C PRO A 26 -13.06 14.12 -8.79
N THR A 27 -13.81 13.35 -8.01
CA THR A 27 -14.71 13.87 -6.96
C THR A 27 -14.10 13.91 -5.58
N THR A 28 -12.94 13.27 -5.40
CA THR A 28 -12.29 13.13 -4.10
C THR A 28 -10.80 13.45 -4.17
N PHE A 29 -10.23 13.95 -3.08
CA PHE A 29 -8.86 14.45 -3.07
C PHE A 29 -8.21 14.41 -1.68
N HIS A 30 -6.94 14.01 -1.65
CA HIS A 30 -6.07 14.09 -0.48
C HIS A 30 -4.74 14.81 -0.81
N PRO A 31 -4.21 15.68 0.05
CA PRO A 31 -2.97 16.44 -0.20
C PRO A 31 -1.72 15.65 -0.55
N ASP A 32 -1.58 14.40 -0.05
CA ASP A 32 -0.46 13.52 -0.44
C ASP A 32 -0.30 13.37 -1.96
N LEU A 33 -1.40 13.44 -2.73
CA LEU A 33 -1.36 13.37 -4.19
C LEU A 33 -0.50 14.49 -4.80
N TRP A 34 -0.40 15.66 -4.15
CA TRP A 34 0.47 16.76 -4.57
C TRP A 34 1.95 16.40 -4.44
N GLY A 35 2.34 15.66 -3.41
CA GLY A 35 3.72 15.21 -3.25
C GLY A 35 4.12 14.31 -4.41
N HIS A 36 3.32 13.28 -4.66
CA HIS A 36 3.55 12.35 -5.78
C HIS A 36 3.54 13.06 -7.14
N SER A 37 2.58 13.98 -7.33
CA SER A 37 2.42 14.72 -8.58
C SER A 37 3.52 15.74 -8.83
N SER A 38 4.12 16.30 -7.78
CA SER A 38 5.25 17.23 -7.89
C SER A 38 6.50 16.54 -8.41
N VAL A 39 6.81 15.35 -7.88
CA VAL A 39 7.92 14.54 -8.42
C VAL A 39 7.68 14.15 -9.87
N ALA A 40 6.45 13.70 -10.17
CA ALA A 40 6.08 13.32 -11.52
C ALA A 40 6.19 14.50 -12.51
N TYR A 41 5.90 15.72 -12.05
CA TYR A 41 6.07 16.94 -12.83
C TYR A 41 7.55 17.21 -13.17
N PHE A 42 8.44 17.20 -12.17
CA PHE A 42 9.88 17.42 -12.41
C PHE A 42 10.46 16.41 -13.38
N PHE A 43 10.02 15.15 -13.32
CA PHE A 43 10.41 14.15 -14.30
C PHE A 43 9.86 14.46 -15.71
N ALA A 44 8.55 14.66 -15.83
CA ALA A 44 7.87 14.68 -17.13
C ALA A 44 7.97 16.01 -17.88
N TYR A 45 8.15 17.13 -17.18
CA TYR A 45 8.22 18.47 -17.77
C TYR A 45 9.63 19.06 -17.74
N GLU A 46 10.45 18.71 -16.74
CA GLU A 46 11.81 19.26 -16.58
C GLU A 46 12.92 18.23 -16.82
N GLY A 47 12.59 16.94 -17.04
CA GLY A 47 13.59 15.89 -17.29
C GLY A 47 14.45 15.53 -16.08
N ARG A 48 13.99 15.80 -14.86
CA ARG A 48 14.75 15.51 -13.63
C ARG A 48 14.69 14.01 -13.29
N ILE A 49 15.83 13.34 -13.43
CA ILE A 49 15.99 11.91 -13.12
C ILE A 49 16.44 11.68 -11.67
N ASN A 50 17.29 12.58 -11.13
CA ASN A 50 17.69 12.54 -9.73
C ASN A 50 16.84 13.49 -8.88
N ILE A 51 15.66 13.02 -8.52
CA ILE A 51 14.70 13.82 -7.76
C ILE A 51 15.21 14.15 -6.35
N TYR A 52 15.96 13.25 -5.70
CA TYR A 52 16.37 13.46 -4.30
C TYR A 52 17.31 14.65 -4.15
N ASP A 53 18.38 14.69 -4.95
CA ASP A 53 19.31 15.82 -4.94
C ASP A 53 18.67 17.08 -5.52
N HIS A 54 17.77 16.93 -6.50
CA HIS A 54 17.00 18.06 -7.02
C HIS A 54 16.15 18.71 -5.93
N LEU A 55 15.34 17.94 -5.19
CA LEU A 55 14.53 18.47 -4.10
C LEU A 55 15.39 19.09 -2.98
N ALA A 56 16.54 18.49 -2.67
CA ALA A 56 17.46 19.02 -1.67
C ALA A 56 18.17 20.32 -2.11
N SER A 57 18.27 20.58 -3.41
CA SER A 57 18.87 21.79 -3.97
C SER A 57 17.88 22.94 -4.21
N LEU A 58 16.57 22.70 -4.03
CA LEU A 58 15.58 23.76 -4.11
C LEU A 58 15.81 24.78 -2.99
N SER A 59 15.78 26.07 -3.34
CA SER A 59 15.86 27.16 -2.37
C SER A 59 14.71 27.09 -1.36
N SER A 60 14.94 27.56 -0.13
CA SER A 60 13.90 27.71 0.89
C SER A 60 12.74 28.62 0.46
N THR A 61 12.99 29.50 -0.51
CA THR A 61 11.97 30.38 -1.11
C THR A 61 11.20 29.74 -2.27
N HIS A 62 11.58 28.55 -2.72
CA HIS A 62 10.88 27.86 -3.81
C HIS A 62 9.43 27.54 -3.41
N PRO A 63 8.42 27.77 -4.27
CA PRO A 63 7.00 27.58 -3.92
C PRO A 63 6.66 26.21 -3.33
N LEU A 64 7.19 25.13 -3.91
CA LEU A 64 6.99 23.77 -3.39
C LEU A 64 7.55 23.61 -1.97
N VAL A 65 8.74 24.14 -1.70
CA VAL A 65 9.40 24.02 -0.40
C VAL A 65 8.62 24.80 0.65
N LYS A 66 8.16 26.02 0.31
CA LYS A 66 7.37 26.87 1.21
C LYS A 66 5.99 26.28 1.52
N SER A 67 5.33 25.67 0.54
CA SER A 67 3.94 25.20 0.67
C SER A 67 3.81 23.79 1.25
N MET A 68 4.75 22.89 0.97
CA MET A 68 4.66 21.47 1.33
C MET A 68 5.87 20.98 2.14
N GLY A 69 7.02 21.63 2.00
CA GLY A 69 8.29 21.09 2.49
C GLY A 69 8.79 19.89 1.68
N VAL A 70 10.03 19.47 1.94
CA VAL A 70 10.68 18.37 1.20
C VAL A 70 11.13 17.20 2.08
N GLY A 71 11.18 17.36 3.41
CA GLY A 71 11.74 16.36 4.31
C GLY A 71 10.89 15.09 4.51
N ASP A 72 9.56 15.22 4.51
CA ASP A 72 8.65 14.15 4.98
C ASP A 72 7.72 13.57 3.91
N ILE A 73 7.71 14.15 2.71
CA ILE A 73 6.75 13.83 1.65
C ILE A 73 7.38 12.92 0.59
N PHE A 74 8.69 13.06 0.36
CA PHE A 74 9.40 12.41 -0.72
C PHE A 74 10.17 11.16 -0.26
N ILE A 75 9.45 10.21 0.34
CA ILE A 75 10.02 9.07 1.07
C ILE A 75 10.10 7.74 0.31
N TYR A 76 9.69 7.71 -0.95
CA TYR A 76 9.59 6.45 -1.72
C TYR A 76 10.89 6.11 -2.42
N PRO A 77 11.17 4.81 -2.70
CA PRO A 77 12.31 4.42 -3.50
C PRO A 77 12.15 4.83 -4.98
N PRO A 78 13.25 4.82 -5.77
CA PRO A 78 13.29 5.47 -7.08
C PRO A 78 12.27 4.93 -8.09
N LEU A 79 11.99 3.63 -8.07
CA LEU A 79 11.06 3.01 -9.03
C LEU A 79 9.65 3.61 -8.93
N THR A 80 9.22 4.01 -7.73
CA THR A 80 7.97 4.77 -7.55
C THR A 80 7.98 6.05 -8.37
N TYR A 81 9.00 6.88 -8.21
CA TYR A 81 9.06 8.17 -8.88
C TYR A 81 9.24 8.07 -10.39
N PHE A 82 10.03 7.10 -10.85
CA PHE A 82 10.12 6.80 -12.28
C PHE A 82 8.78 6.38 -12.85
N THR A 83 8.04 5.52 -12.15
CA THR A 83 6.73 5.05 -12.61
C THR A 83 5.72 6.21 -12.65
N LEU A 84 5.68 7.05 -11.63
CA LEU A 84 4.83 8.24 -11.61
C LEU A 84 5.20 9.25 -12.70
N GLY A 85 6.50 9.45 -12.94
CA GLY A 85 7.01 10.29 -14.02
C GLY A 85 6.61 9.77 -15.41
N ILE A 86 6.75 8.46 -15.65
CA ILE A 86 6.31 7.81 -16.90
C ILE A 86 4.79 7.94 -17.06
N PHE A 87 4.02 7.68 -16.00
CA PHE A 87 2.58 7.89 -16.01
C PHE A 87 2.21 9.33 -16.35
N ARG A 88 2.95 10.30 -15.80
CA ARG A 88 2.75 11.71 -16.13
C ARG A 88 3.08 12.01 -17.59
N LEU A 89 4.14 11.44 -18.16
CA LEU A 89 4.46 11.61 -19.58
C LEU A 89 3.31 11.12 -20.49
N LEU A 90 2.69 9.99 -20.15
CA LEU A 90 1.58 9.44 -20.94
C LEU A 90 0.33 10.34 -20.94
N VAL A 91 0.02 10.96 -19.81
CA VAL A 91 -1.15 11.86 -19.69
C VAL A 91 -0.81 13.34 -19.96
N ARG A 92 0.47 13.68 -20.14
CA ARG A 92 0.95 15.05 -20.35
C ARG A 92 0.23 15.80 -21.48
N PRO A 93 -0.07 15.19 -22.65
CA PRO A 93 -0.80 15.88 -23.72
C PRO A 93 -2.21 16.35 -23.32
N LEU A 94 -2.77 15.76 -22.26
CA LEU A 94 -4.11 16.07 -21.74
C LEU A 94 -4.06 16.94 -20.48
N ALA A 95 -2.88 17.22 -19.94
CA ALA A 95 -2.69 17.95 -18.69
C ALA A 95 -2.19 19.38 -18.95
N ASN A 96 -2.58 20.32 -18.09
CA ASN A 96 -2.07 21.69 -18.12
C ASN A 96 -0.69 21.74 -17.41
N PRO A 97 0.39 22.19 -18.07
CA PRO A 97 1.72 22.28 -17.45
C PRO A 97 1.74 23.25 -16.25
N ASN A 98 0.86 24.25 -16.22
CA ASN A 98 0.82 25.23 -15.14
C ASN A 98 0.10 24.71 -13.89
N PHE A 99 -0.52 23.52 -13.93
CA PHE A 99 -1.28 22.98 -12.80
C PHE A 99 -0.41 22.82 -11.54
N MET A 100 0.71 22.09 -11.64
CA MET A 100 1.57 21.85 -10.46
C MET A 100 2.27 23.12 -9.97
N PRO A 101 2.86 23.97 -10.83
CA PRO A 101 3.37 25.27 -10.42
C PRO A 101 2.34 26.10 -9.66
N TRP A 102 1.10 26.13 -10.13
CA TRP A 102 0.02 26.85 -9.47
C TRP A 102 -0.35 26.22 -8.12
N ILE A 103 -0.41 24.89 -7.99
CA ILE A 103 -0.65 24.21 -6.70
C ILE A 103 0.42 24.60 -5.67
N TRP A 104 1.68 24.72 -6.09
CA TRP A 104 2.76 25.10 -5.18
C TRP A 104 2.68 26.55 -4.70
N THR A 105 2.13 27.46 -5.52
CA THR A 105 1.99 28.87 -5.17
C THR A 105 0.69 29.17 -4.43
N GLU A 106 -0.41 28.53 -4.85
CA GLU A 106 -1.79 28.82 -4.44
C GLU A 106 -2.44 27.62 -3.70
N ASN A 107 -1.67 26.87 -2.91
CA ASN A 107 -2.16 25.68 -2.20
C ASN A 107 -3.50 25.92 -1.43
N PRO A 108 -3.72 27.04 -0.72
CA PRO A 108 -5.00 27.30 -0.06
C PRO A 108 -6.18 27.44 -1.03
N ALA A 109 -5.90 27.88 -2.26
CA ALA A 109 -6.88 28.04 -3.33
C ALA A 109 -6.85 26.87 -4.32
N ALA A 110 -6.19 25.74 -4.02
CA ALA A 110 -5.94 24.61 -4.93
C ALA A 110 -7.19 24.10 -5.70
N LEU A 111 -8.38 24.25 -5.13
CA LEU A 111 -9.64 23.83 -5.75
C LEU A 111 -10.13 24.78 -6.85
N SER A 112 -9.63 26.02 -6.91
CA SER A 112 -10.09 27.05 -7.85
C SER A 112 -9.41 27.00 -9.21
N PHE A 113 -8.47 26.07 -9.45
CA PHE A 113 -7.84 25.95 -10.76
C PHE A 113 -8.89 25.56 -11.81
N PRO A 114 -8.93 26.25 -12.98
CA PRO A 114 -9.75 25.79 -14.09
C PRO A 114 -9.40 24.33 -14.40
N ILE A 115 -10.37 23.45 -14.64
CA ILE A 115 -10.13 22.02 -14.92
C ILE A 115 -9.39 21.24 -13.80
N PHE A 116 -9.53 21.63 -12.53
CA PHE A 116 -8.99 20.90 -11.36
C PHE A 116 -9.39 19.41 -11.33
N HIS A 117 -10.68 19.11 -11.47
CA HIS A 117 -11.21 17.74 -11.46
C HIS A 117 -10.62 16.85 -12.57
N TRP A 118 -10.30 17.44 -13.71
CA TRP A 118 -9.66 16.74 -14.82
C TRP A 118 -8.23 16.31 -14.45
N HIS A 119 -7.48 17.15 -13.74
CA HIS A 119 -6.14 16.78 -13.26
C HIS A 119 -6.21 15.68 -12.20
N LEU A 120 -7.16 15.74 -11.26
CA LEU A 120 -7.39 14.65 -10.31
C LEU A 120 -7.68 13.32 -11.04
N PHE A 121 -8.55 13.37 -12.05
CA PHE A 121 -8.85 12.22 -12.89
C PHE A 121 -7.60 11.67 -13.56
N LEU A 122 -6.85 12.52 -14.29
CA LEU A 122 -5.67 12.11 -15.03
C LEU A 122 -4.58 11.51 -14.14
N PHE A 123 -4.39 12.03 -12.92
CA PHE A 123 -3.29 11.59 -12.06
C PHE A 123 -3.57 10.23 -11.42
N LYS A 124 -4.85 9.88 -11.26
CA LYS A 124 -5.30 8.58 -10.72
C LYS A 124 -5.57 7.55 -11.81
N LEU A 125 -5.82 7.99 -13.05
CA LEU A 125 -6.16 7.13 -14.19
C LEU A 125 -5.18 5.95 -14.41
N PRO A 126 -3.85 6.11 -14.33
CA PRO A 126 -2.93 4.99 -14.48
C PRO A 126 -3.14 3.85 -13.47
N TYR A 127 -3.57 4.18 -12.24
CA TYR A 127 -3.85 3.18 -11.21
C TYR A 127 -5.06 2.30 -11.55
N LEU A 128 -6.00 2.78 -12.39
CA LEU A 128 -7.14 2.00 -12.85
C LEU A 128 -6.70 0.74 -13.58
N PHE A 129 -5.70 0.85 -14.47
CA PHE A 129 -5.20 -0.29 -15.24
C PHE A 129 -4.52 -1.32 -14.35
N ILE A 130 -3.71 -0.84 -13.40
CA ILE A 130 -3.04 -1.72 -12.42
C ILE A 130 -4.07 -2.42 -11.55
N ASP A 131 -5.09 -1.71 -11.08
CA ASP A 131 -6.13 -2.30 -10.23
C ASP A 131 -6.99 -3.32 -10.98
N VAL A 132 -7.40 -3.04 -12.22
CA VAL A 132 -8.14 -4.00 -13.06
C VAL A 132 -7.29 -5.25 -13.31
N LEU A 133 -6.02 -5.09 -13.64
CA LEU A 133 -5.10 -6.22 -13.78
C LEU A 133 -4.96 -6.99 -12.46
N THR A 134 -4.88 -6.28 -11.33
CA THR A 134 -4.82 -6.88 -9.99
C THR A 134 -6.06 -7.73 -9.73
N ALA A 135 -7.26 -7.26 -10.07
CA ALA A 135 -8.51 -8.01 -9.92
C ALA A 135 -8.46 -9.35 -10.67
N PHE A 136 -7.99 -9.35 -11.91
CA PHE A 136 -7.85 -10.58 -12.70
C PHE A 136 -6.83 -11.55 -12.12
N ILE A 137 -5.65 -11.06 -11.73
CA ILE A 137 -4.60 -11.91 -11.16
C ILE A 137 -5.01 -12.45 -9.80
N PHE A 138 -5.62 -11.63 -8.96
CA PHE A 138 -6.18 -12.03 -7.67
C PHE A 138 -7.22 -13.14 -7.83
N ALA A 139 -8.13 -13.00 -8.80
CA ALA A 139 -9.12 -14.03 -9.09
C ALA A 139 -8.48 -15.37 -9.49
N LYS A 140 -7.36 -15.34 -10.22
CA LYS A 140 -6.60 -16.54 -10.61
C LYS A 140 -5.86 -17.22 -9.46
N LEU A 141 -5.84 -16.64 -8.26
CA LEU A 141 -5.39 -17.35 -7.05
C LEU A 141 -6.36 -18.47 -6.65
N PHE A 142 -7.62 -18.42 -7.12
CA PHE A 142 -8.65 -19.40 -6.75
C PHE A 142 -8.95 -20.40 -7.88
N ASP A 143 -9.77 -21.39 -7.58
CA ASP A 143 -10.35 -22.32 -8.56
C ASP A 143 -11.53 -21.66 -9.30
N GLU A 144 -12.02 -22.29 -10.37
CA GLU A 144 -13.07 -21.72 -11.22
C GLU A 144 -14.36 -21.37 -10.45
N LYS A 145 -14.68 -22.13 -9.39
CA LYS A 145 -15.86 -21.92 -8.54
C LYS A 145 -15.77 -20.63 -7.74
N LYS A 146 -14.57 -20.27 -7.26
CA LYS A 146 -14.34 -19.09 -6.41
C LYS A 146 -13.72 -17.91 -7.16
N GLU A 147 -13.22 -18.12 -8.38
CA GLU A 147 -12.60 -17.09 -9.23
C GLU A 147 -13.53 -15.87 -9.40
N LYS A 148 -14.81 -16.11 -9.74
CA LYS A 148 -15.79 -15.02 -9.91
C LYS A 148 -15.99 -14.21 -8.63
N LEU A 149 -16.07 -14.89 -7.49
CA LEU A 149 -16.27 -14.25 -6.20
C LEU A 149 -15.07 -13.40 -5.79
N ALA A 150 -13.86 -13.93 -5.98
CA ALA A 150 -12.61 -13.21 -5.73
C ALA A 150 -12.50 -11.94 -6.57
N PHE A 151 -12.85 -12.02 -7.85
CA PHE A 151 -12.86 -10.87 -8.75
C PHE A 151 -13.83 -9.77 -8.28
N ILE A 152 -15.06 -10.16 -7.91
CA ILE A 152 -16.08 -9.22 -7.41
C ILE A 152 -15.61 -8.60 -6.09
N LEU A 153 -15.16 -9.41 -5.12
CA LEU A 153 -14.70 -8.90 -3.83
C LEU A 153 -13.52 -7.93 -3.96
N TRP A 154 -12.60 -8.16 -4.90
CA TRP A 154 -11.54 -7.20 -5.19
C TRP A 154 -12.08 -5.91 -5.81
N LEU A 155 -12.91 -6.01 -6.85
CA LEU A 155 -13.45 -4.83 -7.55
C LEU A 155 -14.27 -3.92 -6.63
N PHE A 156 -15.03 -4.48 -5.70
CA PHE A 156 -15.86 -3.74 -4.76
C PHE A 156 -15.25 -3.59 -3.38
N ASN A 157 -13.94 -3.87 -3.25
CA ASN A 157 -13.21 -3.67 -2.01
C ASN A 157 -13.19 -2.18 -1.60
N PRO A 158 -13.79 -1.79 -0.46
CA PRO A 158 -13.80 -0.40 -0.02
C PRO A 158 -12.39 0.15 0.20
N LEU A 159 -11.40 -0.69 0.56
CA LEU A 159 -10.03 -0.27 0.79
C LEU A 159 -9.32 0.17 -0.48
N THR A 160 -9.49 -0.58 -1.57
CA THR A 160 -8.90 -0.18 -2.85
C THR A 160 -9.56 1.08 -3.40
N LEU A 161 -10.88 1.17 -3.29
CA LEU A 161 -11.63 2.38 -3.68
C LEU A 161 -11.15 3.60 -2.90
N TYR A 162 -11.06 3.48 -1.58
CA TYR A 162 -10.58 4.54 -0.69
C TYR A 162 -9.11 4.89 -0.94
N ALA A 163 -8.19 3.94 -0.78
CA ALA A 163 -6.77 4.23 -0.76
C ALA A 163 -6.26 4.66 -2.14
N THR A 164 -6.72 3.99 -3.21
CA THR A 164 -6.20 4.23 -4.56
C THR A 164 -6.97 5.33 -5.27
N PHE A 165 -8.30 5.29 -5.26
CA PHE A 165 -9.10 6.18 -6.10
C PHE A 165 -9.63 7.40 -5.35
N MET A 166 -9.86 7.30 -4.03
CA MET A 166 -10.23 8.47 -3.24
C MET A 166 -9.01 9.32 -2.87
N LEU A 167 -8.01 8.71 -2.21
CA LEU A 167 -6.78 9.41 -1.83
C LEU A 167 -5.84 9.66 -3.01
N GLY A 168 -5.75 8.73 -3.96
CA GLY A 168 -4.70 8.77 -4.99
C GLY A 168 -3.37 8.14 -4.56
N GLN A 169 -3.38 7.22 -3.59
CA GLN A 169 -2.15 6.60 -3.08
C GLN A 169 -1.62 5.51 -4.00
N ILE A 170 -0.30 5.42 -4.07
CA ILE A 170 0.44 4.47 -4.90
C ILE A 170 0.43 3.03 -4.37
N ASP A 171 -0.14 2.77 -3.19
CA ASP A 171 -0.06 1.49 -2.49
C ASP A 171 -0.62 0.30 -3.30
N ILE A 172 -1.41 0.55 -4.35
CA ILE A 172 -1.82 -0.47 -5.33
C ILE A 172 -0.66 -1.08 -6.10
N LEU A 173 0.41 -0.33 -6.38
CA LEU A 173 1.58 -0.80 -7.13
C LEU A 173 2.33 -1.92 -6.38
N PRO A 174 2.83 -1.73 -5.15
CA PRO A 174 3.47 -2.82 -4.42
C PRO A 174 2.49 -3.95 -4.08
N THR A 175 1.20 -3.66 -3.87
CA THR A 175 0.17 -4.69 -3.62
C THR A 175 -0.08 -5.57 -4.85
N PHE A 176 -0.08 -4.99 -6.05
CA PHE A 176 -0.14 -5.73 -7.31
C PHE A 176 1.02 -6.72 -7.42
N PHE A 177 2.25 -6.26 -7.17
CA PHE A 177 3.43 -7.13 -7.25
C PHE A 177 3.45 -8.22 -6.17
N LEU A 178 2.90 -7.95 -4.99
CA LEU A 178 2.64 -8.97 -3.97
C LEU A 178 1.68 -10.05 -4.48
N ILE A 179 0.51 -9.68 -5.02
CA ILE A 179 -0.48 -10.62 -5.55
C ILE A 179 0.09 -11.40 -6.75
N LEU A 180 0.88 -10.73 -7.60
CA LEU A 180 1.57 -11.35 -8.72
C LEU A 180 2.61 -12.39 -8.23
N SER A 181 3.28 -12.12 -7.12
CA SER A 181 4.19 -13.09 -6.50
C SER A 181 3.45 -14.36 -6.08
N LEU A 182 2.33 -14.22 -5.36
CA LEU A 182 1.47 -15.34 -5.00
C LEU A 182 0.99 -16.11 -6.24
N TYR A 183 0.60 -15.41 -7.30
CA TYR A 183 0.22 -16.05 -8.56
C TYR A 183 1.36 -16.88 -9.16
N PHE A 184 2.60 -16.39 -9.15
CA PHE A 184 3.75 -17.16 -9.62
C PHE A 184 4.09 -18.34 -8.73
N ILE A 185 3.93 -18.22 -7.40
CA ILE A 185 4.04 -19.37 -6.48
C ILE A 185 3.00 -20.44 -6.86
N LYS A 186 1.76 -20.05 -7.20
CA LYS A 186 0.70 -20.99 -7.62
C LYS A 186 1.08 -21.75 -8.87
N LYS A 187 1.75 -21.05 -9.79
CA LYS A 187 2.30 -21.62 -11.03
C LYS A 187 3.63 -22.34 -10.83
N LYS A 188 4.12 -22.46 -9.60
CA LYS A 188 5.42 -23.05 -9.25
C LYS A 188 6.63 -22.36 -9.91
N ASN A 189 6.46 -21.10 -10.33
CA ASN A 189 7.53 -20.27 -10.89
C ASN A 189 8.15 -19.41 -9.78
N TYR A 190 8.96 -20.05 -8.94
CA TYR A 190 9.57 -19.42 -7.77
C TYR A 190 10.54 -18.27 -8.10
N PRO A 191 11.42 -18.36 -9.13
CA PRO A 191 12.25 -17.22 -9.50
C PRO A 191 11.45 -15.95 -9.82
N SER A 192 10.37 -16.07 -10.60
CA SER A 192 9.51 -14.92 -10.93
C SER A 192 8.79 -14.40 -9.69
N SER A 193 8.34 -15.27 -8.78
CA SER A 193 7.78 -14.85 -7.49
C SER A 193 8.74 -13.95 -6.71
N LEU A 194 10.00 -14.38 -6.53
CA LEU A 194 10.99 -13.60 -5.76
C LEU A 194 11.32 -12.27 -6.45
N LEU A 195 11.52 -12.29 -7.78
CA LEU A 195 11.73 -11.05 -8.55
C LEU A 195 10.57 -10.07 -8.38
N THR A 196 9.33 -10.55 -8.39
CA THR A 196 8.17 -9.66 -8.19
C THR A 196 8.08 -9.09 -6.78
N LEU A 197 8.46 -9.84 -5.73
CA LEU A 197 8.58 -9.27 -4.37
C LEU A 197 9.62 -8.15 -4.32
N GLY A 198 10.77 -8.34 -4.98
CA GLY A 198 11.80 -7.33 -5.11
C GLY A 198 11.33 -6.06 -5.83
N ILE A 199 10.59 -6.22 -6.93
CA ILE A 199 9.99 -5.11 -7.68
C ILE A 199 8.97 -4.37 -6.80
N GLY A 200 8.10 -5.11 -6.09
CA GLY A 200 7.19 -4.52 -5.10
C GLY A 200 7.95 -3.73 -4.03
N GLY A 201 9.06 -4.29 -3.52
CA GLY A 201 10.01 -3.66 -2.60
C GLY A 201 10.58 -2.34 -3.11
N ALA A 202 10.82 -2.24 -4.42
CA ALA A 202 11.30 -1.04 -5.08
C ALA A 202 10.22 0.05 -5.21
N PHE A 203 8.94 -0.27 -5.07
CA PHE A 203 7.88 0.72 -4.90
C PHE A 203 7.71 1.16 -3.44
N LYS A 204 7.73 0.18 -2.53
CA LYS A 204 7.59 0.39 -1.09
C LYS A 204 8.21 -0.81 -0.37
N THR A 205 8.89 -0.62 0.75
CA THR A 205 9.76 -1.64 1.34
C THR A 205 9.05 -2.85 1.96
N PHE A 206 7.74 -2.80 2.21
CA PHE A 206 7.05 -3.90 2.93
C PHE A 206 7.11 -5.28 2.24
N PRO A 207 7.07 -5.43 0.90
CA PRO A 207 7.20 -6.75 0.26
C PRO A 207 8.58 -7.38 0.46
N LEU A 208 9.60 -6.59 0.82
CA LEU A 208 10.92 -7.13 1.15
C LEU A 208 10.90 -8.02 2.40
N LEU A 209 9.94 -7.78 3.31
CA LEU A 209 9.75 -8.62 4.51
C LEU A 209 9.38 -10.07 4.15
N PHE A 210 8.86 -10.31 2.96
CA PHE A 210 8.42 -11.64 2.53
C PHE A 210 9.52 -12.45 1.85
N ILE A 211 10.64 -11.82 1.45
CA ILE A 211 11.71 -12.49 0.71
C ILE A 211 12.36 -13.62 1.52
N PHE A 212 12.61 -13.39 2.82
CA PHE A 212 13.20 -14.40 3.70
C PHE A 212 12.34 -15.67 3.83
N PRO A 213 11.07 -15.60 4.28
CA PRO A 213 10.25 -16.79 4.39
C PRO A 213 10.00 -17.44 3.02
N ALA A 214 9.80 -16.66 1.96
CA ALA A 214 9.67 -17.20 0.61
C ALA A 214 10.91 -18.01 0.18
N ALA A 215 12.11 -17.45 0.33
CA ALA A 215 13.36 -18.13 -0.03
C ALA A 215 13.59 -19.40 0.82
N PHE A 216 13.29 -19.35 2.12
CA PHE A 216 13.54 -20.45 3.05
C PHE A 216 12.55 -21.61 2.94
N VAL A 217 11.33 -21.33 2.50
CA VAL A 217 10.30 -22.33 2.22
C VAL A 217 10.48 -22.92 0.82
N LEU A 218 10.75 -22.09 -0.19
CA LEU A 218 10.86 -22.54 -1.59
C LEU A 218 12.19 -23.22 -1.91
N GLY A 219 13.30 -22.78 -1.30
CA GLY A 219 14.63 -23.32 -1.54
C GLY A 219 14.82 -24.67 -0.84
N ARG A 220 15.08 -25.75 -1.60
CA ARG A 220 15.31 -27.10 -1.05
C ARG A 220 16.72 -27.24 -0.51
N THR A 221 17.69 -26.62 -1.18
CA THR A 221 19.10 -26.60 -0.76
C THR A 221 19.52 -25.24 -0.23
N PHE A 222 20.61 -25.17 0.54
CA PHE A 222 21.18 -23.88 0.98
C PHE A 222 21.52 -22.96 -0.20
N LYS A 223 22.08 -23.53 -1.29
CA LYS A 223 22.38 -22.79 -2.53
C LYS A 223 21.13 -22.19 -3.17
N GLU A 224 20.02 -22.93 -3.22
CA GLU A 224 18.75 -22.40 -3.74
C GLU A 224 18.16 -21.30 -2.86
N LYS A 225 18.23 -21.46 -1.52
CA LYS A 225 17.79 -20.40 -0.58
C LYS A 225 18.56 -19.11 -0.83
N VAL A 226 19.90 -19.18 -0.94
CA VAL A 226 20.75 -18.03 -1.26
C VAL A 226 20.40 -17.44 -2.63
N LYS A 227 20.23 -18.27 -3.67
CA LYS A 227 19.78 -17.82 -4.99
C LYS A 227 18.46 -17.05 -4.91
N TYR A 228 17.48 -17.55 -4.16
CA TYR A 228 16.18 -16.91 -4.02
C TYR A 228 16.23 -15.61 -3.20
N LEU A 229 17.07 -15.54 -2.17
CA LEU A 229 17.34 -14.26 -1.49
C LEU A 229 17.92 -13.23 -2.46
N LEU A 230 18.94 -13.61 -3.24
CA LEU A 230 19.54 -12.70 -4.24
C LEU A 230 18.53 -12.26 -5.29
N LEU A 231 17.73 -13.18 -5.83
CA LEU A 231 16.66 -12.84 -6.79
C LEU A 231 15.57 -11.94 -6.18
N GLY A 232 15.27 -12.11 -4.90
CA GLY A 232 14.31 -11.26 -4.20
C GLY A 232 14.83 -9.85 -4.00
N PHE A 233 16.09 -9.69 -3.61
CA PHE A 233 16.63 -8.38 -3.28
C PHE A 233 17.22 -7.61 -4.48
N ILE A 234 17.59 -8.30 -5.57
CA ILE A 234 18.25 -7.67 -6.71
C ILE A 234 17.44 -6.51 -7.33
N PRO A 235 16.11 -6.57 -7.54
CA PRO A 235 15.40 -5.45 -8.16
C PRO A 235 15.42 -4.20 -7.27
N TYR A 236 15.26 -4.37 -5.95
CA TYR A 236 15.35 -3.28 -5.00
C TYR A 236 16.75 -2.63 -5.04
N PHE A 237 17.81 -3.43 -4.89
CA PHE A 237 19.18 -2.90 -4.90
C PHE A 237 19.56 -2.24 -6.23
N LEU A 238 19.17 -2.82 -7.37
CA LEU A 238 19.42 -2.22 -8.68
C LEU A 238 18.77 -0.83 -8.81
N THR A 239 17.55 -0.66 -8.28
CA THR A 239 16.84 0.63 -8.39
C THR A 239 17.43 1.70 -7.47
N ILE A 240 17.92 1.34 -6.28
CA ILE A 240 18.48 2.32 -5.33
C ILE A 240 19.97 2.59 -5.54
N ALA A 241 20.72 1.67 -6.16
CA ALA A 241 22.17 1.75 -6.29
C ALA A 241 22.67 3.10 -6.86
N PRO A 242 22.07 3.69 -7.91
CA PRO A 242 22.50 4.99 -8.44
C PRO A 242 22.36 6.16 -7.46
N TYR A 243 21.59 5.99 -6.38
CA TYR A 243 21.24 7.05 -5.43
C TYR A 243 21.90 6.88 -4.07
N LEU A 244 22.64 5.79 -3.82
CA LEU A 244 23.22 5.50 -2.50
C LEU A 244 24.24 6.55 -2.04
N THR A 245 24.90 7.24 -2.97
CA THR A 245 25.85 8.33 -2.66
C THR A 245 25.15 9.62 -2.21
N SER A 246 23.91 9.84 -2.65
CA SER A 246 23.11 11.01 -2.26
C SER A 246 22.81 10.99 -0.76
N SER A 247 23.17 12.07 -0.05
CA SER A 247 22.78 12.27 1.34
C SER A 247 21.26 12.44 1.48
N ALA A 248 20.66 13.17 0.53
CA ALA A 248 19.22 13.39 0.47
C ALA A 248 18.46 12.07 0.34
N PHE A 249 18.85 11.19 -0.60
CA PHE A 249 18.23 9.88 -0.76
C PHE A 249 18.29 9.04 0.53
N ARG A 250 19.46 8.96 1.15
CA ARG A 250 19.64 8.17 2.39
C ARG A 250 18.73 8.67 3.51
N GLN A 251 18.63 9.99 3.70
CA GLN A 251 17.79 10.58 4.73
C GLN A 251 16.29 10.44 4.41
N MET A 252 15.89 10.75 3.17
CA MET A 252 14.49 10.75 2.76
C MET A 252 13.88 9.35 2.66
N VAL A 253 14.67 8.33 2.25
CA VAL A 253 14.15 7.00 1.92
C VAL A 253 14.60 5.93 2.90
N LEU A 254 15.92 5.77 3.11
CA LEU A 254 16.47 4.67 3.92
C LEU A 254 16.28 4.91 5.42
N PHE A 255 16.47 6.15 5.87
CA PHE A 255 16.38 6.55 7.28
C PHE A 255 15.16 7.44 7.56
N SER A 256 14.13 7.37 6.71
CA SER A 256 12.89 8.13 6.91
C SER A 256 12.24 7.80 8.26
N PRO A 257 11.68 8.80 8.98
CA PRO A 257 10.87 8.55 10.18
C PRO A 257 9.71 7.57 9.93
N LYS A 258 9.22 7.47 8.68
CA LYS A 258 8.14 6.53 8.36
C LYS A 258 8.62 5.06 8.39
N GLN A 259 9.89 4.78 8.11
CA GLN A 259 10.46 3.43 8.21
C GLN A 259 10.62 2.98 9.67
N ALA A 260 10.87 3.93 10.59
CA ALA A 260 11.03 3.66 12.01
C ALA A 260 9.71 3.30 12.73
N LYS A 261 8.54 3.48 12.08
CA LYS A 261 7.21 3.25 12.69
C LYS A 261 7.00 1.83 13.23
N MET A 262 7.67 0.83 12.66
CA MET A 262 7.63 -0.56 13.15
C MET A 262 8.37 -0.75 14.48
N LEU A 263 9.22 0.22 14.86
CA LEU A 263 10.01 0.24 16.08
C LEU A 263 9.43 1.18 17.15
N PHE A 264 8.26 1.80 16.93
CA PHE A 264 7.67 2.71 17.91
C PHE A 264 7.18 1.99 19.18
N MET A 265 6.65 0.77 19.03
CA MET A 265 6.29 -0.06 20.18
C MET A 265 7.55 -0.77 20.68
N GLY A 266 7.88 -0.56 21.95
CA GLY A 266 9.03 -1.17 22.61
C GLY A 266 8.73 -1.56 24.05
N TRP A 267 9.35 -2.63 24.52
CA TRP A 267 9.38 -3.02 25.92
C TRP A 267 10.73 -2.64 26.50
N ASN A 268 10.74 -1.77 27.52
CA ASN A 268 11.96 -1.35 28.19
C ASN A 268 12.57 -2.55 28.92
N VAL A 269 13.85 -2.83 28.63
CA VAL A 269 14.66 -3.82 29.36
C VAL A 269 15.44 -3.13 30.47
N SER A 270 15.98 -1.95 30.15
CA SER A 270 16.71 -1.07 31.06
C SER A 270 16.37 0.38 30.75
N GLY A 271 17.10 1.34 31.33
CA GLY A 271 16.89 2.77 31.06
C GLY A 271 17.24 3.20 29.62
N ALA A 272 18.07 2.44 28.91
CA ALA A 272 18.52 2.75 27.55
C ALA A 272 18.19 1.66 26.50
N GLU A 273 17.86 0.44 26.95
CA GLU A 273 17.65 -0.70 26.06
C GLU A 273 16.17 -1.04 25.92
N VAL A 274 15.78 -1.29 24.67
CA VAL A 274 14.41 -1.59 24.29
C VAL A 274 14.38 -2.86 23.45
N ILE A 275 13.46 -3.75 23.78
CA ILE A 275 13.09 -4.88 22.95
C ILE A 275 11.89 -4.50 22.10
N TYR A 276 12.01 -4.62 20.78
CA TYR A 276 10.93 -4.31 19.84
C TYR A 276 10.10 -5.56 19.51
N PRO A 277 8.81 -5.61 19.88
CA PRO A 277 7.95 -6.77 19.61
C PRO A 277 7.87 -7.13 18.12
N PHE A 278 7.89 -6.12 17.24
CA PHE A 278 7.93 -6.33 15.79
C PHE A 278 9.15 -7.16 15.37
N LEU A 279 10.35 -6.80 15.83
CA LEU A 279 11.58 -7.50 15.45
C LEU A 279 11.66 -8.91 16.05
N ILE A 280 11.21 -9.09 17.30
CA ILE A 280 11.15 -10.43 17.92
C ILE A 280 10.28 -11.36 17.10
N ILE A 281 9.04 -10.96 16.83
CA ILE A 281 8.06 -11.84 16.17
C ILE A 281 8.47 -12.06 14.71
N LEU A 282 8.97 -11.04 14.02
CA LEU A 282 9.49 -11.19 12.65
C LEU A 282 10.66 -12.18 12.61
N THR A 283 11.61 -12.06 13.55
CA THR A 283 12.75 -12.99 13.66
C THR A 283 12.27 -14.41 13.94
N PHE A 284 11.30 -14.58 14.85
CA PHE A 284 10.67 -15.88 15.10
C PHE A 284 10.07 -16.47 13.83
N LEU A 285 9.31 -15.70 13.03
CA LEU A 285 8.73 -16.18 11.78
C LEU A 285 9.81 -16.58 10.75
N TYR A 286 10.89 -15.81 10.64
CA TYR A 286 12.02 -16.16 9.77
C TYR A 286 12.72 -17.44 10.22
N LEU A 287 13.03 -17.57 11.50
CA LEU A 287 13.65 -18.78 12.05
C LEU A 287 12.74 -19.99 11.91
N HIS A 288 11.43 -19.85 12.15
CA HIS A 288 10.45 -20.91 11.92
C HIS A 288 10.43 -21.33 10.45
N SER A 289 10.42 -20.38 9.50
CA SER A 289 10.47 -20.69 8.06
C SER A 289 11.77 -21.38 7.62
N PHE A 290 12.87 -21.17 8.34
CA PHE A 290 14.14 -21.80 8.05
C PHE A 290 14.26 -23.21 8.66
N TYR A 291 14.00 -23.33 9.97
CA TYR A 291 14.32 -24.50 10.79
C TYR A 291 13.15 -25.45 11.08
N ALA A 292 11.90 -24.99 11.04
CA ALA A 292 10.78 -25.85 11.42
C ALA A 292 10.64 -27.04 10.47
N LYS A 293 10.37 -28.23 11.04
CA LYS A 293 10.05 -29.43 10.25
C LYS A 293 8.70 -29.27 9.52
N ASN A 294 7.70 -28.75 10.23
CA ASN A 294 6.37 -28.47 9.70
C ASN A 294 6.26 -26.99 9.34
N LYS A 295 6.81 -26.61 8.19
CA LYS A 295 6.74 -25.24 7.69
C LYS A 295 5.31 -24.91 7.26
N LEU A 296 4.90 -23.67 7.51
CA LEU A 296 3.67 -23.10 6.95
C LEU A 296 3.83 -22.85 5.44
N SER A 297 2.72 -22.63 4.73
CA SER A 297 2.79 -22.08 3.38
C SER A 297 3.38 -20.67 3.39
N ILE A 298 3.87 -20.23 2.23
CA ILE A 298 4.41 -18.87 2.04
C ILE A 298 3.31 -17.84 2.28
N PHE A 299 2.11 -18.08 1.73
CA PHE A 299 0.94 -17.24 1.94
C PHE A 299 0.67 -17.06 3.45
N SER A 300 0.74 -18.14 4.23
CA SER A 300 0.56 -18.08 5.68
C SER A 300 1.64 -17.25 6.37
N TYR A 301 2.93 -17.38 6.01
CA TYR A 301 3.99 -16.52 6.56
C TYR A 301 3.79 -15.04 6.20
N GLU A 302 3.45 -14.75 4.94
CA GLU A 302 3.18 -13.38 4.49
C GLU A 302 1.99 -12.76 5.24
N ALA A 303 0.92 -13.53 5.42
CA ALA A 303 -0.23 -13.11 6.21
C ALA A 303 0.14 -12.86 7.68
N LEU A 304 0.92 -13.75 8.31
CA LEU A 304 1.39 -13.58 9.69
C LEU A 304 2.25 -12.31 9.84
N ILE A 305 3.11 -12.01 8.86
CA ILE A 305 3.90 -10.78 8.85
C ILE A 305 2.99 -9.55 8.71
N MET A 306 1.95 -9.60 7.87
CA MET A 306 0.99 -8.50 7.79
C MET A 306 0.15 -8.34 9.06
N PHE A 307 -0.28 -9.44 9.68
CA PHE A 307 -0.95 -9.43 10.97
C PHE A 307 -0.07 -8.78 12.04
N LEU A 308 1.22 -9.12 12.07
CA LEU A 308 2.20 -8.46 12.93
C LEU A 308 2.31 -6.97 12.61
N THR A 309 2.53 -6.59 11.35
CA THR A 309 2.66 -5.19 10.92
C THR A 309 1.48 -4.36 11.40
N PHE A 310 0.23 -4.77 11.15
CA PHE A 310 -0.94 -3.98 11.54
C PHE A 310 -1.31 -4.10 13.02
N SER A 311 -0.71 -5.03 13.77
CA SER A 311 -0.94 -5.13 15.23
C SER A 311 -0.04 -4.20 16.03
N VAL A 312 1.24 -4.07 15.66
CA VAL A 312 2.24 -3.36 16.49
C VAL A 312 2.87 -2.13 15.84
N THR A 313 2.52 -1.81 14.59
CA THR A 313 3.06 -0.64 13.87
C THR A 313 2.10 0.55 13.94
N HIS A 314 2.64 1.77 14.08
CA HIS A 314 1.85 2.96 13.83
C HIS A 314 1.63 3.20 12.32
N TYR A 315 0.61 2.55 11.75
CA TYR A 315 0.28 2.66 10.33
C TYR A 315 -0.67 3.82 10.02
N HIS A 316 -0.60 4.28 8.76
CA HIS A 316 -1.56 5.19 8.14
C HIS A 316 -2.72 4.40 7.50
N PRO A 317 -3.95 4.95 7.43
CA PRO A 317 -5.13 4.21 6.94
C PRO A 317 -4.97 3.53 5.58
N GLN A 318 -4.30 4.19 4.63
CA GLN A 318 -4.09 3.67 3.27
C GLN A 318 -3.21 2.42 3.23
N TRP A 319 -2.35 2.19 4.24
CA TRP A 319 -1.49 1.01 4.28
C TRP A 319 -2.30 -0.27 4.44
N PHE A 320 -3.52 -0.21 4.98
CA PHE A 320 -4.37 -1.38 5.19
C PHE A 320 -4.71 -2.12 3.88
N LEU A 321 -4.52 -1.49 2.73
CA LEU A 321 -4.55 -2.17 1.43
C LEU A 321 -3.55 -3.34 1.36
N TRP A 322 -2.41 -3.29 2.06
CA TRP A 322 -1.39 -4.35 2.03
C TRP A 322 -1.88 -5.66 2.64
N ILE A 323 -2.68 -5.59 3.70
CA ILE A 323 -3.23 -6.79 4.36
C ILE A 323 -4.52 -7.29 3.71
N THR A 324 -5.18 -6.43 2.93
CA THR A 324 -6.49 -6.74 2.32
C THR A 324 -6.49 -8.01 1.46
N PRO A 325 -5.50 -8.29 0.58
CA PRO A 325 -5.47 -9.53 -0.19
C PRO A 325 -5.53 -10.78 0.70
N PHE A 326 -4.80 -10.79 1.82
CA PHE A 326 -4.76 -11.92 2.75
C PHE A 326 -6.10 -12.12 3.45
N LEU A 327 -6.74 -11.04 3.92
CA LEU A 327 -8.06 -11.12 4.54
C LEU A 327 -9.11 -11.67 3.57
N LEU A 328 -9.12 -11.18 2.33
CA LEU A 328 -10.04 -11.67 1.30
C LEU A 328 -9.78 -13.14 0.95
N VAL A 329 -8.51 -13.55 0.82
CA VAL A 329 -8.17 -14.96 0.58
C VAL A 329 -8.64 -15.85 1.73
N TYR A 330 -8.40 -15.47 2.99
CA TYR A 330 -8.90 -16.25 4.14
C TYR A 330 -10.42 -16.34 4.15
N LEU A 331 -11.12 -15.24 3.86
CA LEU A 331 -12.58 -15.22 3.79
C LEU A 331 -13.09 -16.22 2.74
N ILE A 332 -12.53 -16.18 1.53
CA ILE A 332 -12.96 -17.00 0.38
C ILE A 332 -12.58 -18.47 0.58
N LYS A 333 -11.34 -18.75 1.01
CA LYS A 333 -10.86 -20.12 1.24
C LYS A 333 -11.68 -20.83 2.29
N LEU A 334 -11.93 -20.16 3.40
CA LEU A 334 -12.62 -20.73 4.56
C LEU A 334 -14.15 -20.61 4.45
N ASN A 335 -14.67 -20.41 3.23
CA ASN A 335 -16.11 -20.34 2.93
C ASN A 335 -16.85 -19.41 3.91
N PHE A 336 -16.29 -18.22 4.14
CA PHE A 336 -16.90 -17.17 4.97
C PHE A 336 -17.05 -17.53 6.46
N LYS A 337 -16.39 -18.59 6.95
CA LYS A 337 -16.40 -18.99 8.37
C LYS A 337 -15.97 -17.86 9.32
N PHE A 338 -14.97 -17.07 8.92
CA PHE A 338 -14.45 -15.95 9.72
C PHE A 338 -14.99 -14.58 9.29
N THR A 339 -16.18 -14.52 8.70
CA THR A 339 -16.80 -13.25 8.26
C THR A 339 -16.88 -12.23 9.38
N LEU A 340 -17.38 -12.62 10.56
CA LEU A 340 -17.49 -11.70 11.69
C LEU A 340 -16.13 -11.09 12.08
N LEU A 341 -15.11 -11.94 12.17
CA LEU A 341 -13.76 -11.54 12.56
C LEU A 341 -13.11 -10.61 11.53
N ILE A 342 -13.19 -10.97 10.25
CA ILE A 342 -12.62 -10.15 9.17
C ILE A 342 -13.38 -8.82 9.08
N THR A 343 -14.70 -8.85 9.19
CA THR A 343 -15.54 -7.64 9.22
C THR A 343 -15.17 -6.74 10.38
N MET A 344 -14.94 -7.29 11.58
CA MET A 344 -14.42 -6.54 12.73
C MET A 344 -13.08 -5.87 12.42
N MET A 345 -12.14 -6.57 11.75
CA MET A 345 -10.85 -5.99 11.36
C MET A 345 -11.01 -4.83 10.37
N PHE A 346 -11.93 -4.93 9.40
CA PHE A 346 -12.28 -3.83 8.51
C PHE A 346 -12.96 -2.67 9.26
N PHE A 347 -13.80 -2.96 10.26
CA PHE A 347 -14.39 -1.92 11.12
C PHE A 347 -13.33 -1.20 11.96
N THR A 348 -12.32 -1.91 12.50
CA THR A 348 -11.18 -1.27 13.16
C THR A 348 -10.50 -0.28 12.21
N TRP A 349 -10.21 -0.68 10.98
CA TRP A 349 -9.65 0.24 9.98
C TRP A 349 -10.58 1.44 9.73
N PHE A 350 -11.87 1.21 9.53
CA PHE A 350 -12.85 2.25 9.24
C PHE A 350 -12.94 3.28 10.36
N PHE A 351 -13.11 2.84 11.61
CA PHE A 351 -13.18 3.75 12.76
C PHE A 351 -11.85 4.49 13.00
N ILE A 352 -10.71 3.82 12.84
CA ILE A 352 -9.42 4.50 12.93
C ILE A 352 -9.33 5.59 11.87
N THR A 353 -9.73 5.30 10.62
CA THR A 353 -9.74 6.27 9.52
C THR A 353 -10.62 7.47 9.81
N LEU A 354 -11.83 7.25 10.35
CA LEU A 354 -12.71 8.35 10.76
C LEU A 354 -12.08 9.20 11.88
N LEU A 355 -11.34 8.58 12.80
CA LEU A 355 -10.65 9.25 13.89
C LEU A 355 -9.28 9.84 13.48
N PHE A 356 -8.87 9.74 12.22
CA PHE A 356 -7.74 10.52 11.69
C PHE A 356 -8.18 11.97 11.40
N GLU A 357 -7.31 12.74 10.76
CA GLU A 357 -7.65 14.06 10.22
C GLU A 357 -8.81 13.99 9.20
N ALA A 358 -9.60 15.06 9.11
CA ALA A 358 -10.77 15.13 8.23
C ALA A 358 -10.41 14.87 6.75
N SER A 359 -9.23 15.30 6.32
CA SER A 359 -8.66 15.03 5.00
C SER A 359 -8.60 13.55 4.65
N LEU A 360 -8.46 12.64 5.63
CA LEU A 360 -8.44 11.18 5.41
C LEU A 360 -9.83 10.53 5.49
N SER A 361 -10.91 11.29 5.68
CA SER A 361 -12.25 10.73 5.82
C SER A 361 -13.26 11.47 4.93
N TYR A 362 -14.19 12.23 5.51
CA TYR A 362 -15.19 12.96 4.74
C TYR A 362 -14.60 14.22 4.05
N GLY A 363 -13.49 14.77 4.55
CA GLY A 363 -12.78 15.89 3.93
C GLY A 363 -12.27 15.60 2.52
N LEU A 364 -12.19 14.32 2.15
CA LEU A 364 -11.90 13.88 0.79
C LEU A 364 -12.86 14.45 -0.24
N PHE A 365 -14.10 14.72 0.13
CA PHE A 365 -15.11 15.27 -0.78
C PHE A 365 -15.04 16.79 -0.94
N ASN A 366 -13.96 17.43 -0.47
CA ASN A 366 -13.75 18.87 -0.68
C ASN A 366 -13.78 19.35 -2.15
N PRO A 367 -13.50 18.53 -3.18
CA PRO A 367 -13.67 19.00 -4.57
C PRO A 367 -15.13 19.24 -4.92
N ILE A 368 -16.07 18.49 -4.33
CA ILE A 368 -17.51 18.68 -4.53
C ILE A 368 -18.07 19.69 -3.53
N PHE A 369 -17.64 19.60 -2.27
CA PHE A 369 -18.12 20.41 -1.16
C PHE A 369 -16.93 21.18 -0.53
N PRO A 370 -16.54 22.35 -1.09
CA PRO A 370 -15.35 23.06 -0.66
C PRO A 370 -15.29 23.39 0.83
N THR A 371 -16.44 23.55 1.49
CA THR A 371 -16.54 23.79 2.94
C THR A 371 -15.92 22.67 3.79
N LEU A 372 -15.76 21.46 3.24
CA LEU A 372 -15.14 20.33 3.93
C LEU A 372 -13.61 20.47 4.10
N SER A 373 -12.96 21.42 3.41
CA SER A 373 -11.53 21.73 3.66
C SER A 373 -11.27 22.26 5.07
N HIS A 374 -12.29 22.83 5.72
CA HIS A 374 -12.24 23.41 7.06
C HIS A 374 -13.03 22.61 8.11
N ALA A 375 -13.52 21.43 7.74
CA ALA A 375 -14.33 20.64 8.65
C ALA A 375 -13.48 20.08 9.81
N ALA A 376 -13.99 20.22 11.03
CA ALA A 376 -13.32 19.75 12.25
C ALA A 376 -13.29 18.22 12.30
N SER A 377 -12.12 17.62 12.54
CA SER A 377 -11.97 16.17 12.52
C SER A 377 -12.90 15.48 13.52
N LEU A 378 -13.34 14.27 13.22
CA LEU A 378 -14.11 13.49 14.19
C LEU A 378 -13.30 13.25 15.47
N SER A 379 -11.96 13.16 15.34
CA SER A 379 -11.06 13.08 16.47
C SER A 379 -11.24 14.26 17.43
N ASP A 380 -11.32 15.50 16.91
CA ASP A 380 -11.49 16.71 17.72
C ASP A 380 -12.86 16.75 18.40
N LEU A 381 -13.91 16.31 17.69
CA LEU A 381 -15.27 16.23 18.23
C LEU A 381 -15.37 15.21 19.37
N VAL A 382 -14.83 14.01 19.16
CA VAL A 382 -14.84 12.93 20.16
C VAL A 382 -13.97 13.30 21.38
N ASN A 383 -12.86 14.01 21.16
CA ASN A 383 -11.96 14.44 22.23
C ASN A 383 -12.60 15.40 23.24
N ARG A 384 -13.74 16.03 22.88
CA ARG A 384 -14.54 16.85 23.81
C ARG A 384 -15.26 16.04 24.88
N TYR A 385 -15.52 14.76 24.62
CA TYR A 385 -16.32 13.89 25.48
C TYR A 385 -15.52 12.74 26.10
N THR A 386 -14.42 12.31 25.46
CA THR A 386 -13.59 11.20 25.96
C THR A 386 -12.15 11.30 25.43
N ASN A 387 -11.22 10.55 26.01
CA ASN A 387 -9.84 10.49 25.52
C ASN A 387 -9.78 9.74 24.18
N VAL A 388 -9.68 10.50 23.08
CA VAL A 388 -9.67 9.93 21.73
C VAL A 388 -8.47 9.02 21.47
N PHE A 389 -7.32 9.27 22.13
CA PHE A 389 -6.14 8.42 21.99
C PHE A 389 -6.35 7.07 22.66
N GLN A 390 -6.97 7.06 23.86
CA GLN A 390 -7.36 5.81 24.51
C GLN A 390 -8.36 5.03 23.66
N LEU A 391 -9.35 5.70 23.08
CA LEU A 391 -10.31 5.08 22.16
C LEU A 391 -9.61 4.46 20.93
N LYS A 392 -8.70 5.19 20.27
CA LYS A 392 -7.90 4.66 19.16
C LYS A 392 -7.11 3.42 19.57
N SER A 393 -6.52 3.43 20.77
CA SER A 393 -5.78 2.28 21.30
C SER A 393 -6.69 1.07 21.53
N ILE A 394 -7.87 1.25 22.13
CA ILE A 394 -8.87 0.18 22.31
C ILE A 394 -9.29 -0.40 20.95
N ILE A 395 -9.60 0.46 19.97
CA ILE A 395 -10.01 0.03 18.64
C ILE A 395 -8.89 -0.77 17.94
N ARG A 396 -7.63 -0.32 18.04
CA ARG A 396 -6.46 -1.04 17.51
C ARG A 396 -6.26 -2.39 18.20
N SER A 397 -6.53 -2.49 19.51
CA SER A 397 -6.43 -3.75 20.25
C SER A 397 -7.39 -4.84 19.74
N PHE A 398 -8.59 -4.48 19.24
CA PHE A 398 -9.48 -5.47 18.61
C PHE A 398 -8.86 -6.08 17.36
N PHE A 399 -8.21 -5.27 16.51
CA PHE A 399 -7.48 -5.80 15.35
C PHE A 399 -6.35 -6.72 15.80
N ALA A 400 -5.54 -6.30 16.77
CA ALA A 400 -4.44 -7.11 17.29
C ALA A 400 -4.92 -8.45 17.88
N GLY A 401 -6.02 -8.45 18.66
CA GLY A 401 -6.63 -9.67 19.18
C GLY A 401 -7.13 -10.60 18.07
N GLY A 402 -7.76 -10.05 17.04
CA GLY A 402 -8.20 -10.81 15.88
C GLY A 402 -7.05 -11.40 15.06
N ALA A 403 -5.98 -10.62 14.88
CA ALA A 403 -4.74 -11.03 14.24
C ALA A 403 -4.06 -12.16 15.02
N ILE A 404 -4.03 -12.10 16.35
CA ILE A 404 -3.51 -13.19 17.21
C ILE A 404 -4.34 -14.46 17.03
N PHE A 405 -5.67 -14.35 17.05
CA PHE A 405 -6.54 -15.51 16.85
C PHE A 405 -6.34 -16.17 15.47
N LEU A 406 -6.28 -15.39 14.39
CA LEU A 406 -5.99 -15.91 13.05
C LEU A 406 -4.59 -16.52 12.98
N SER A 407 -3.61 -15.90 13.63
CA SER A 407 -2.25 -16.44 13.70
C SER A 407 -2.23 -17.81 14.38
N TYR A 408 -2.90 -17.95 15.52
CA TYR A 408 -3.07 -19.22 16.21
C TYR A 408 -3.76 -20.26 15.33
N PHE A 409 -4.84 -19.88 14.64
CA PHE A 409 -5.56 -20.75 13.72
C PHE A 409 -4.66 -21.26 12.59
N ILE A 410 -3.82 -20.39 12.01
CA ILE A 410 -2.86 -20.76 10.96
C ILE A 410 -1.84 -21.79 11.46
N PHE A 411 -1.23 -21.56 12.62
CA PHE A 411 -0.26 -22.50 13.19
C PHE A 411 -0.90 -23.85 13.52
N ARG A 412 -2.12 -23.84 14.06
CA ARG A 412 -2.86 -25.07 14.43
C ARG A 412 -3.26 -25.91 13.22
N ASN A 413 -3.63 -25.29 12.10
CA ASN A 413 -4.10 -25.98 10.89
C ASN A 413 -3.03 -26.02 9.78
N SER A 414 -1.76 -25.90 10.16
CA SER A 414 -0.62 -25.86 9.24
C SER A 414 -0.49 -27.07 8.31
N TYR A 415 -1.09 -28.21 8.66
CA TYR A 415 -1.12 -29.41 7.81
C TYR A 415 -2.12 -29.33 6.66
N GLU A 416 -3.17 -28.53 6.80
CA GLU A 416 -4.26 -28.36 5.82
C GLU A 416 -3.98 -27.22 4.84
N ASP A 417 -3.21 -26.20 5.26
CA ASP A 417 -2.92 -24.98 4.48
C ASP A 417 -1.61 -25.10 3.69
N LYS A 418 -1.46 -26.15 2.87
CA LYS A 418 -0.23 -26.41 2.07
C LYS A 418 -0.22 -25.78 0.68
N ASP A 419 -1.38 -25.34 0.18
CA ASP A 419 -1.51 -24.61 -1.08
C ASP A 419 -1.94 -23.16 -0.81
N ILE A 420 -1.51 -22.23 -1.68
CA ILE A 420 -1.79 -20.77 -1.59
C ILE A 420 -3.21 -20.45 -1.24
#